data_AF-A0A1M4N2W4-F1
#
_entry.id   AF-A0A1M4N2W4-F1
#
_cell.length_a   1.000
_cell.length_b   1.000
_cell.length_c   1.000
_cell.angle_alpha   90.00
_cell.angle_beta   90.00
_cell.angle_gamma   90.00
#
_symmetry.space_group_name_H-M   'P 1'
#
loop_
_entity.id
_entity.type
_entity.pdbx_description
1 polymer ?
#
loop_
_entity_poly.entity_id
_entity_poly.type
_entity_poly.pdbx_seq_one_letter_code
_entity_poly.pdbx_strand_id
1 'polypeptide(L)'
;MKNETDFRLAFKEHDFTVLDEGKIVKNTPVRLQHICGHTRLNPISYQKAQYKKFLICQCHGFKERRAFRTNAEIISKLKKHNLEPCYPLETIMPVTSKLPLKCCECGHRRELPIGKISSNKLTDCPVCSGNKLTAKKVQERLAPFGIRLKDLTKFESGETLVEFECANGHVYTSTFFLQRERGCRECARPQGERLLLAMCRILWPEGEWISEYRIVGLGEDNDASYRYDIASEVLKVVIENHSPLHEDPEHKFYRERSVENDSVKRNAIINDPRFKDWRYVVVRWSQEDLPALLAASNASSISEILFLDLKEAFRNQFLGQGVKPIPFPRRAAPSSDEWLQHHSDLRIHIQKALDNCLTFLPDQAYLGENKSYYYKCENCDFVQKRPAKTILQNDNPCSSCGSHMNWEGFIHMISAAGYKVLDADLPRTYNGIIKILCKKHKNVKKMTRDTAANHARREPKKLCSSCANDLPKTINRWANGPDKLKDHRARLLENGWRLIDEDWHGTSIAGGGSETYEVECVSCGDKKAIGLHQNKDKYGCRNCDKLKKIEELKTSIIPYDLSFDPKDYIRAREKVTFNCSKLGCPHNGYYASSPDNMKRKGPACGICRSKK
;
A
#
# COMPACT_ATOMS: atom_id res chain seq x y z
N MET A 1 11.36 36.64 -33.47
CA MET A 1 12.07 37.10 -34.68
C MET A 1 11.27 36.69 -35.90
N LYS A 2 10.96 37.62 -36.82
CA LYS A 2 9.97 37.43 -37.90
C LYS A 2 10.50 37.79 -39.31
N ASN A 3 11.79 38.15 -39.47
CA ASN A 3 12.37 38.50 -40.78
C ASN A 3 13.77 37.90 -40.98
N GLU A 4 14.22 37.85 -42.25
CA GLU A 4 15.54 37.33 -42.66
C GLU A 4 16.72 38.12 -42.06
N THR A 5 16.48 39.39 -41.75
CA THR A 5 17.45 40.31 -41.14
C THR A 5 17.90 39.82 -39.76
N ASP A 6 16.96 39.41 -38.90
CA ASP A 6 17.28 38.88 -37.57
C ASP A 6 18.14 37.60 -37.66
N PHE A 7 17.92 36.77 -38.71
CA PHE A 7 18.68 35.53 -38.94
C PHE A 7 20.13 35.84 -39.35
N ARG A 8 20.35 36.77 -40.27
CA ARG A 8 21.70 37.18 -40.69
C ARG A 8 22.48 37.85 -39.55
N LEU A 9 21.81 38.67 -38.73
CA LEU A 9 22.41 39.30 -37.53
C LEU A 9 22.90 38.26 -36.51
N ALA A 10 22.10 37.23 -36.22
CA ALA A 10 22.46 36.19 -35.26
C ALA A 10 23.73 35.40 -35.65
N PHE A 11 24.03 35.24 -36.94
CA PHE A 11 25.29 34.62 -37.38
C PHE A 11 26.46 35.60 -37.38
N LYS A 12 26.21 36.88 -37.67
CA LYS A 12 27.22 37.95 -37.63
C LYS A 12 27.74 38.18 -36.21
N GLU A 13 26.87 38.10 -35.19
CA GLU A 13 27.25 38.15 -33.76
C GLU A 13 28.18 37.00 -33.33
N HIS A 14 28.38 35.99 -34.18
CA HIS A 14 29.23 34.84 -33.94
C HIS A 14 30.32 34.67 -35.02
N ASP A 15 30.71 35.75 -35.69
CA ASP A 15 31.78 35.78 -36.69
C ASP A 15 31.54 34.90 -37.94
N PHE A 16 30.26 34.69 -38.31
CA PHE A 16 29.88 34.00 -39.56
C PHE A 16 29.12 34.93 -40.53
N THR A 17 29.50 34.85 -41.80
CA THR A 17 28.85 35.49 -42.95
C THR A 17 28.02 34.45 -43.71
N VAL A 18 26.75 34.73 -43.98
CA VAL A 18 25.91 33.88 -44.84
C VAL A 18 26.24 34.17 -46.30
N LEU A 19 26.71 33.16 -47.03
CA LEU A 19 27.19 33.30 -48.42
C LEU A 19 26.09 33.19 -49.48
N ASP A 20 24.90 32.69 -49.13
CA ASP A 20 23.82 32.56 -50.09
C ASP A 20 23.10 33.90 -50.26
N GLU A 21 23.09 34.41 -51.50
CA GLU A 21 22.54 35.73 -51.87
C GLU A 21 21.03 35.70 -52.18
N GLY A 22 20.34 34.59 -51.90
CA GLY A 22 18.90 34.42 -52.12
C GLY A 22 18.04 34.45 -50.85
N LYS A 23 16.73 34.54 -51.04
CA LYS A 23 15.73 34.46 -49.96
C LYS A 23 15.87 33.13 -49.23
N ILE A 24 16.16 33.19 -47.92
CA ILE A 24 16.42 31.99 -47.12
C ILE A 24 15.10 31.27 -46.84
N VAL A 25 14.86 30.14 -47.51
CA VAL A 25 13.65 29.32 -47.34
C VAL A 25 13.81 28.42 -46.11
N LYS A 26 12.77 28.40 -45.25
CA LYS A 26 12.73 27.59 -44.02
C LYS A 26 13.07 26.12 -44.33
N ASN A 27 14.00 25.55 -43.56
CA ASN A 27 14.52 24.17 -43.67
C ASN A 27 15.49 23.90 -44.83
N THR A 28 15.96 24.91 -45.55
CA THR A 28 17.02 24.75 -46.57
C THR A 28 18.39 24.94 -45.93
N PRO A 29 19.39 24.09 -46.24
CA PRO A 29 20.77 24.31 -45.79
C PRO A 29 21.30 25.66 -46.31
N VAL A 30 22.04 26.39 -45.47
CA VAL A 30 22.69 27.65 -45.86
C VAL A 30 24.21 27.53 -45.77
N ARG A 31 24.93 28.13 -46.72
CA ARG A 31 26.39 28.25 -46.70
C ARG A 31 26.80 29.39 -45.78
N LEU A 32 27.65 29.07 -44.81
CA LEU A 32 28.23 30.02 -43.87
C LEU A 32 29.75 30.04 -44.05
N GLN A 33 30.34 31.23 -44.09
CA GLN A 33 31.78 31.44 -44.02
C GLN A 33 32.13 32.09 -42.70
N HIS A 34 33.06 31.52 -41.95
CA HIS A 34 33.61 32.17 -40.76
C HIS A 34 34.67 33.20 -41.15
N ILE A 35 34.99 34.15 -40.27
CA ILE A 35 36.09 35.13 -40.48
C ILE A 35 37.45 34.48 -40.77
N CYS A 36 37.63 33.20 -40.40
CA CYS A 36 38.82 32.38 -40.71
C CYS A 36 38.90 31.93 -42.18
N GLY A 37 37.90 32.27 -43.02
CA GLY A 37 37.79 31.86 -44.43
C GLY A 37 37.13 30.50 -44.66
N HIS A 38 36.97 29.67 -43.63
CA HIS A 38 36.37 28.35 -43.74
C HIS A 38 34.85 28.43 -44.02
N THR A 39 34.41 27.70 -45.05
CA THR A 39 33.02 27.65 -45.49
C THR A 39 32.40 26.29 -45.15
N ARG A 40 31.17 26.27 -44.63
CA ARG A 40 30.41 25.03 -44.38
C ARG A 40 28.93 25.18 -44.74
N LEU A 41 28.30 24.06 -45.07
CA LEU A 41 26.85 23.96 -45.23
C LEU A 41 26.22 23.67 -43.86
N ASN A 42 25.32 24.55 -43.38
CA ASN A 42 24.67 24.40 -42.09
C ASN A 42 23.23 23.89 -42.24
N PRO A 43 22.93 22.64 -41.83
CA PRO A 43 21.58 22.08 -41.93
C PRO A 43 20.75 22.49 -40.69
N ILE A 44 20.25 23.73 -40.63
CA ILE A 44 19.41 24.16 -39.50
C ILE A 44 18.09 24.78 -39.97
N SER A 45 17.00 24.16 -39.50
CA SER A 45 15.68 24.79 -39.37
C SER A 45 15.71 25.85 -38.27
N TYR A 46 15.30 27.07 -38.59
CA TYR A 46 15.17 28.28 -37.75
C TYR A 46 15.00 28.10 -36.22
N GLN A 47 14.23 27.12 -35.75
CA GLN A 47 13.98 26.88 -34.32
C GLN A 47 15.14 26.22 -33.53
N LYS A 48 16.12 25.60 -34.20
CA LYS A 48 17.27 24.95 -33.51
C LYS A 48 18.49 25.88 -33.33
N ALA A 49 18.50 27.03 -34.00
CA ALA A 49 19.58 28.02 -33.88
C ALA A 49 19.62 28.69 -32.50
N GLN A 50 18.48 28.84 -31.82
CA GLN A 50 18.42 29.52 -30.52
C GLN A 50 18.88 28.67 -29.33
N TYR A 51 19.06 27.35 -29.50
CA TYR A 51 19.47 26.46 -28.41
C TYR A 51 20.45 25.39 -28.89
N LYS A 52 21.73 25.76 -28.98
CA LYS A 52 22.92 24.97 -28.60
C LYS A 52 24.16 25.61 -29.20
N LYS A 53 25.10 25.99 -28.31
CA LYS A 53 26.54 26.23 -28.56
C LYS A 53 26.94 26.06 -30.03
N PHE A 54 26.95 27.16 -30.78
CA PHE A 54 27.56 27.19 -32.10
C PHE A 54 29.05 26.89 -31.93
N LEU A 55 29.45 25.66 -32.26
CA LEU A 55 30.84 25.23 -32.22
C LEU A 55 31.62 25.98 -33.32
N ILE A 56 32.30 27.05 -32.86
CA ILE A 56 33.63 27.60 -33.18
C ILE A 56 34.32 26.98 -34.41
N CYS A 57 34.84 27.83 -35.32
CA CYS A 57 35.64 27.44 -36.49
C CYS A 57 36.77 26.46 -36.12
N GLN A 58 37.02 25.47 -36.99
CA GLN A 58 38.03 24.41 -36.80
C GLN A 58 39.47 24.94 -36.62
N CYS A 59 39.74 26.22 -36.91
CA CYS A 59 41.07 26.81 -36.80
C CYS A 59 41.52 27.10 -35.36
N HIS A 60 40.61 27.21 -34.37
CA HIS A 60 40.98 27.59 -32.98
C HIS A 60 40.99 26.40 -32.00
N GLY A 61 41.46 25.25 -32.49
CA GLY A 61 41.86 24.10 -31.69
C GLY A 61 40.73 23.35 -31.01
N PHE A 62 40.34 22.17 -31.53
CA PHE A 62 40.04 21.00 -30.68
C PHE A 62 40.01 19.69 -31.49
N LYS A 63 40.43 18.63 -30.78
CA LYS A 63 40.45 17.19 -31.11
C LYS A 63 39.44 16.78 -32.20
N GLU A 64 39.94 16.29 -33.33
CA GLU A 64 39.16 15.64 -34.37
C GLU A 64 38.12 14.68 -33.77
N ARG A 65 36.84 14.98 -33.96
CA ARG A 65 35.80 13.95 -33.87
C ARG A 65 35.97 13.08 -35.11
N ARG A 66 36.79 12.03 -35.01
CA ARG A 66 36.95 11.05 -36.11
C ARG A 66 35.57 10.60 -36.59
N ALA A 67 35.25 10.88 -37.86
CA ALA A 67 33.98 10.52 -38.50
C ALA A 67 33.87 9.00 -38.76
N PHE A 68 35.00 8.30 -38.65
CA PHE A 68 35.16 6.87 -38.90
C PHE A 68 35.98 6.23 -37.78
N ARG A 69 35.79 4.93 -37.57
CA ARG A 69 36.57 4.14 -36.60
C ARG A 69 37.11 2.90 -37.30
N THR A 70 38.34 2.51 -36.96
CA THR A 70 38.93 1.29 -37.51
C THR A 70 38.26 0.06 -36.90
N ASN A 71 38.20 -1.03 -37.66
CA ASN A 71 37.57 -2.27 -37.20
C ASN A 71 38.30 -2.84 -35.97
N ALA A 72 39.63 -2.67 -35.89
CA ALA A 72 40.43 -3.06 -34.74
C ALA A 72 40.01 -2.33 -33.44
N GLU A 73 39.75 -1.01 -33.50
CA GLU A 73 39.27 -0.23 -32.35
C GLU A 73 37.88 -0.72 -31.88
N ILE A 74 36.98 -1.01 -32.84
CA ILE A 74 35.63 -1.50 -32.56
C ILE A 74 35.70 -2.89 -31.91
N ILE A 75 36.42 -3.83 -32.52
CA ILE A 75 36.56 -5.21 -32.03
C ILE A 75 37.19 -5.24 -30.64
N SER A 76 38.25 -4.46 -30.41
CA SER A 76 38.91 -4.38 -29.09
C SER A 76 37.95 -3.91 -28.00
N LYS A 77 37.10 -2.93 -28.28
CA LYS A 77 36.07 -2.47 -27.33
C LYS A 77 34.97 -3.50 -27.10
N LEU A 78 34.48 -4.15 -28.14
CA LEU A 78 33.43 -5.17 -28.02
C LEU A 78 33.90 -6.35 -27.15
N LYS A 79 35.15 -6.80 -27.32
CA LYS A 79 35.77 -7.85 -26.50
C LYS A 79 35.79 -7.50 -25.01
N LYS A 80 36.05 -6.24 -24.64
CA LYS A 80 36.03 -5.80 -23.22
C LYS A 80 34.66 -5.92 -22.54
N HIS A 81 33.58 -6.02 -23.31
CA HIS A 81 32.20 -6.10 -22.83
C HIS A 81 31.53 -7.44 -23.15
N ASN A 82 32.31 -8.47 -23.53
CA ASN A 82 31.83 -9.80 -23.93
C ASN A 82 30.77 -9.74 -25.06
N LEU A 83 31.04 -8.91 -26.07
CA LEU A 83 30.23 -8.75 -27.29
C LEU A 83 31.04 -9.11 -28.53
N GLU A 84 30.36 -9.62 -29.55
CA GLU A 84 30.92 -9.86 -30.87
C GLU A 84 29.98 -9.35 -31.98
N PRO A 85 30.49 -8.89 -33.14
CA PRO A 85 29.67 -8.62 -34.31
C PRO A 85 28.95 -9.89 -34.80
N CYS A 86 27.73 -9.76 -35.32
CA CYS A 86 27.02 -10.90 -35.92
C CYS A 86 27.57 -11.33 -37.29
N TYR A 87 28.49 -10.55 -37.86
CA TYR A 87 29.16 -10.81 -39.13
C TYR A 87 30.58 -10.20 -39.12
N PRO A 88 31.53 -10.72 -39.93
CA PRO A 88 32.88 -10.16 -40.05
C PRO A 88 32.87 -8.69 -40.47
N LEU A 89 33.70 -7.86 -39.82
CA LEU A 89 33.86 -6.44 -40.15
C LEU A 89 34.97 -6.28 -41.21
N GLU A 90 34.59 -6.22 -42.49
CA GLU A 90 35.55 -6.13 -43.61
C GLU A 90 35.87 -4.67 -44.00
N THR A 91 35.00 -3.71 -43.71
CA THR A 91 35.16 -2.30 -44.10
C THR A 91 35.03 -1.33 -42.94
N ILE A 92 35.64 -0.15 -43.06
CA ILE A 92 35.52 0.95 -42.08
C ILE A 92 34.05 1.41 -42.04
N MET A 93 33.47 1.48 -40.83
CA MET A 93 32.06 1.87 -40.66
C MET A 93 31.90 3.35 -40.23
N PRO A 94 30.90 4.07 -40.78
CA PRO A 94 30.50 5.38 -40.28
C PRO A 94 30.05 5.33 -38.81
N VAL A 95 30.33 6.39 -38.05
CA VAL A 95 29.95 6.50 -36.62
C VAL A 95 28.42 6.46 -36.41
N THR A 96 27.64 6.81 -37.44
CA THR A 96 26.16 6.80 -37.42
C THR A 96 25.55 5.43 -37.71
N SER A 97 26.29 4.51 -38.31
CA SER A 97 25.79 3.17 -38.64
C SER A 97 25.48 2.37 -37.37
N LYS A 98 24.46 1.51 -37.43
CA LYS A 98 24.18 0.52 -36.39
C LYS A 98 24.89 -0.78 -36.72
N LEU A 99 25.46 -1.41 -35.70
CA LEU A 99 26.11 -2.72 -35.81
C LEU A 99 25.30 -3.73 -34.97
N PRO A 100 24.77 -4.80 -35.57
CA PRO A 100 24.19 -5.91 -34.82
C PRO A 100 25.30 -6.70 -34.12
N LEU A 101 25.11 -6.88 -32.82
CA LEU A 101 26.03 -7.52 -31.90
C LEU A 101 25.35 -8.70 -31.24
N LYS A 102 26.13 -9.73 -30.92
CA LYS A 102 25.73 -10.87 -30.11
C LYS A 102 26.56 -10.86 -28.83
N CYS A 103 25.93 -11.15 -27.68
CA CYS A 103 26.66 -11.37 -26.44
C CYS A 103 27.29 -12.76 -26.45
N CYS A 104 28.58 -12.84 -26.13
CA CYS A 104 29.33 -14.08 -26.13
C CYS A 104 28.90 -15.05 -25.01
N GLU A 105 28.36 -14.53 -23.90
CA GLU A 105 27.93 -15.37 -22.77
C GLU A 105 26.52 -15.93 -22.93
N CYS A 106 25.54 -15.09 -23.25
CA CYS A 106 24.12 -15.47 -23.27
C CYS A 106 23.50 -15.54 -24.68
N GLY A 107 24.27 -15.24 -25.73
CA GLY A 107 23.79 -15.24 -27.11
C GLY A 107 22.83 -14.10 -27.48
N HIS A 108 22.52 -13.19 -26.54
CA HIS A 108 21.58 -12.08 -26.76
C HIS A 108 22.05 -11.15 -27.89
N ARG A 109 21.14 -10.87 -28.85
CA ARG A 109 21.39 -9.99 -29.99
C ARG A 109 20.87 -8.57 -29.74
N ARG A 110 21.63 -7.55 -30.12
CA ARG A 110 21.22 -6.14 -30.09
C ARG A 110 21.93 -5.31 -31.14
N GLU A 111 21.30 -4.23 -31.59
CA GLU A 111 21.95 -3.26 -32.46
C GLU A 111 22.44 -2.05 -31.67
N LEU A 112 23.69 -1.64 -31.89
CA LEU A 112 24.24 -0.42 -31.29
C LEU A 112 24.84 0.49 -32.36
N PRO A 113 24.62 1.82 -32.29
CA PRO A 113 25.36 2.77 -33.12
C PRO A 113 26.87 2.66 -32.87
N ILE A 114 27.69 2.70 -33.92
CA ILE A 114 29.17 2.67 -33.83
C ILE A 114 29.70 3.78 -32.92
N GLY A 115 29.08 4.96 -32.93
CA GLY A 115 29.41 6.06 -32.00
C GLY A 115 29.20 5.72 -30.52
N LYS A 116 28.23 4.86 -30.20
CA LYS A 116 28.00 4.40 -28.83
C LYS A 116 29.03 3.34 -28.41
N ILE A 117 29.36 2.41 -29.33
CA ILE A 117 30.40 1.39 -29.13
C ILE A 117 31.77 2.05 -28.90
N SER A 118 32.08 3.10 -29.66
CA SER A 118 33.34 3.84 -29.54
C SER A 118 33.39 4.85 -28.39
N SER A 119 32.28 5.09 -27.69
CA SER A 119 32.28 5.91 -26.47
C SER A 119 32.80 5.11 -25.27
N ASN A 120 33.09 5.78 -24.15
CA ASN A 120 33.31 5.10 -22.86
C ASN A 120 32.00 4.73 -22.15
N LYS A 121 30.86 4.93 -22.82
CA LYS A 121 29.51 4.63 -22.32
C LYS A 121 28.93 3.36 -22.95
N LEU A 122 29.77 2.50 -23.52
CA LEU A 122 29.34 1.17 -23.93
C LEU A 122 28.97 0.41 -22.65
N THR A 123 27.73 -0.07 -22.60
CA THR A 123 27.23 -0.88 -21.49
C THR A 123 27.37 -2.35 -21.86
N ASP A 124 27.58 -3.19 -20.86
CA ASP A 124 27.62 -4.65 -21.04
C ASP A 124 26.34 -5.18 -21.67
N CYS A 125 26.31 -6.48 -21.99
CA CYS A 125 25.08 -7.12 -22.37
C CYS A 125 24.01 -6.86 -21.29
N PRO A 126 22.84 -6.30 -21.63
CA PRO A 126 21.82 -5.97 -20.64
C PRO A 126 21.29 -7.25 -19.98
N VAL A 127 21.29 -8.40 -20.66
CA VAL A 127 20.87 -9.67 -20.07
C VAL A 127 21.85 -10.10 -18.97
N CYS A 128 23.15 -10.17 -19.28
CA CYS A 128 24.19 -10.59 -18.33
C CYS A 128 24.33 -9.61 -17.16
N SER A 129 24.24 -8.30 -17.42
CA SER A 129 24.25 -7.27 -16.38
C SER A 129 22.92 -7.18 -15.60
N GLY A 130 21.98 -8.10 -15.82
CA GLY A 130 20.68 -8.14 -15.13
C GLY A 130 19.70 -7.03 -15.53
N ASN A 131 20.12 -6.10 -16.40
CA ASN A 131 19.39 -4.92 -16.87
C ASN A 131 18.35 -5.21 -17.98
N LYS A 132 18.36 -6.37 -18.63
CA LYS A 132 17.31 -6.77 -19.58
C LYS A 132 16.17 -7.43 -18.81
N LEU A 133 14.98 -6.90 -19.00
CA LEU A 133 13.73 -7.57 -18.69
C LEU A 133 13.65 -8.84 -19.55
N THR A 134 13.83 -10.01 -18.95
CA THR A 134 13.52 -11.30 -19.58
C THR A 134 12.02 -11.55 -19.47
N ALA A 135 11.44 -12.40 -20.33
CA ALA A 135 10.02 -12.77 -20.24
C ALA A 135 9.65 -13.28 -18.84
N LYS A 136 10.54 -14.08 -18.22
CA LYS A 136 10.39 -14.54 -16.83
C LYS A 136 10.36 -13.38 -15.81
N LYS A 137 11.33 -12.45 -15.88
CA LYS A 137 11.36 -11.27 -14.99
C LYS A 137 10.15 -10.36 -15.20
N VAL A 138 9.65 -10.27 -16.42
CA VAL A 138 8.42 -9.54 -16.74
C VAL A 138 7.22 -10.21 -16.09
N GLN A 139 7.08 -11.52 -16.24
CA GLN A 139 6.02 -12.30 -15.62
C GLN A 139 6.03 -12.16 -14.10
N GLU A 140 7.21 -12.23 -13.46
CA GLU A 140 7.38 -12.00 -12.03
C GLU A 140 6.94 -10.59 -11.59
N ARG A 141 7.20 -9.56 -12.41
CA ARG A 141 6.76 -8.18 -12.14
C ARG A 141 5.27 -7.94 -12.37
N LEU A 142 4.65 -8.71 -13.25
CA LEU A 142 3.21 -8.60 -13.57
C LEU A 142 2.34 -9.44 -12.63
N ALA A 143 2.90 -10.49 -12.01
CA ALA A 143 2.19 -11.38 -11.10
C ALA A 143 1.47 -10.67 -9.94
N PRO A 144 2.05 -9.65 -9.26
CA PRO A 144 1.34 -8.91 -8.21
C PRO A 144 0.09 -8.15 -8.69
N PHE A 145 0.02 -7.84 -9.98
CA PHE A 145 -1.14 -7.19 -10.61
C PHE A 145 -2.13 -8.21 -11.18
N GLY A 146 -1.91 -9.50 -10.96
CA GLY A 146 -2.69 -10.57 -11.55
C GLY A 146 -2.62 -10.55 -13.08
N ILE A 147 -1.49 -10.20 -13.69
CA ILE A 147 -1.32 -10.20 -15.15
C ILE A 147 -0.30 -11.28 -15.55
N ARG A 148 -0.60 -12.02 -16.61
CA ARG A 148 0.33 -12.96 -17.22
C ARG A 148 0.53 -12.69 -18.71
N LEU A 149 1.72 -12.97 -19.22
CA LEU A 149 1.92 -13.11 -20.66
C LEU A 149 1.28 -14.41 -21.12
N LYS A 150 0.51 -14.34 -22.20
CA LYS A 150 -0.11 -15.53 -22.80
C LYS A 150 0.95 -16.43 -23.47
N ASP A 151 1.96 -15.81 -24.07
CA ASP A 151 3.07 -16.48 -24.72
C ASP A 151 4.40 -15.79 -24.38
N LEU A 152 5.18 -16.44 -23.52
CA LEU A 152 6.48 -15.94 -23.08
C LEU A 152 7.51 -15.90 -24.22
N THR A 153 7.33 -16.70 -25.26
CA THR A 153 8.29 -16.81 -26.37
C THR A 153 8.24 -15.61 -27.31
N LYS A 154 7.09 -14.92 -27.38
CA LYS A 154 6.89 -13.72 -28.17
C LYS A 154 7.49 -12.45 -27.54
N PHE A 155 8.00 -12.50 -26.31
CA PHE A 155 8.54 -11.33 -25.62
C PHE A 155 10.03 -11.13 -25.92
N GLU A 156 10.36 -10.13 -26.75
CA GLU A 156 11.74 -9.81 -27.11
C GLU A 156 12.32 -8.64 -26.28
N SER A 157 11.47 -7.64 -25.97
CA SER A 157 11.83 -6.40 -25.29
C SER A 157 10.61 -5.73 -24.62
N GLY A 158 10.85 -4.73 -23.77
CA GLY A 158 9.76 -3.98 -23.12
C GLY A 158 8.86 -3.18 -24.08
N GLU A 159 9.30 -2.97 -25.32
CA GLU A 159 8.56 -2.28 -26.39
C GLU A 159 7.80 -3.26 -27.30
N THR A 160 8.04 -4.57 -27.18
CA THR A 160 7.37 -5.59 -27.98
C THR A 160 5.89 -5.64 -27.62
N LEU A 161 5.02 -5.59 -28.64
CA LEU A 161 3.60 -5.86 -28.48
C LEU A 161 3.39 -7.35 -28.24
N VAL A 162 2.85 -7.69 -27.07
CA VAL A 162 2.55 -9.07 -26.67
C VAL A 162 1.15 -9.16 -26.11
N GLU A 163 0.57 -10.36 -26.16
CA GLU A 163 -0.71 -10.65 -25.54
C GLU A 163 -0.53 -10.89 -24.03
N PHE A 164 -1.25 -10.09 -23.26
CA PHE A 164 -1.43 -10.26 -21.83
C PHE A 164 -2.80 -10.85 -21.55
N GLU A 165 -2.88 -11.62 -20.48
CA GLU A 165 -4.13 -12.06 -19.88
C GLU A 165 -4.12 -11.64 -18.42
N CYS A 166 -5.13 -10.90 -17.98
CA CYS A 166 -5.28 -10.60 -16.56
C CYS A 166 -5.96 -11.76 -15.81
N ALA A 167 -5.99 -11.69 -14.48
CA ALA A 167 -6.61 -12.68 -13.61
C ALA A 167 -8.13 -12.83 -13.88
N ASN A 168 -8.70 -11.85 -14.58
CA ASN A 168 -10.08 -11.84 -15.05
C ASN A 168 -10.29 -12.49 -16.41
N GLY A 169 -9.24 -13.08 -16.99
CA GLY A 169 -9.30 -13.77 -18.27
C GLY A 169 -9.40 -12.82 -19.47
N HIS A 170 -9.41 -11.50 -19.23
CA HIS A 170 -9.36 -10.54 -20.34
C HIS A 170 -8.01 -10.62 -21.02
N VAL A 171 -8.03 -10.88 -22.33
CA VAL A 171 -6.86 -10.94 -23.20
C VAL A 171 -6.74 -9.62 -23.95
N TYR A 172 -5.55 -9.03 -23.96
CA TYR A 172 -5.30 -7.78 -24.66
C TYR A 172 -3.85 -7.66 -25.11
N THR A 173 -3.62 -6.95 -26.21
CA THR A 173 -2.27 -6.72 -26.75
C THR A 173 -1.73 -5.39 -26.27
N SER A 174 -0.52 -5.38 -25.70
CA SER A 174 0.13 -4.14 -25.24
C SER A 174 1.65 -4.30 -25.16
N THR A 175 2.35 -3.21 -24.81
CA THR A 175 3.78 -3.26 -24.48
C THR A 175 3.94 -3.36 -22.96
N PHE A 176 5.05 -3.96 -22.49
CA PHE A 176 5.30 -4.08 -21.05
C PHE A 176 5.37 -2.71 -20.36
N PHE A 177 5.97 -1.71 -21.01
CA PHE A 177 6.10 -0.36 -20.43
C PHE A 177 4.75 0.33 -20.19
N LEU A 178 3.74 0.05 -21.02
CA LEU A 178 2.39 0.57 -20.80
C LEU A 178 1.65 -0.17 -19.68
N GLN A 179 2.00 -1.44 -19.44
CA GLN A 179 1.27 -2.31 -18.51
C GLN A 179 1.76 -2.28 -17.08
N ARG A 180 3.06 -2.06 -16.84
CA ARG A 180 3.68 -2.12 -15.51
C ARG A 180 3.06 -1.20 -14.43
N GLU A 181 2.21 -0.25 -14.81
CA GLU A 181 1.60 0.75 -13.92
C GLU A 181 0.07 0.85 -14.03
N ARG A 182 -0.57 0.21 -15.03
CA ARG A 182 -1.96 0.54 -15.39
C ARG A 182 -2.94 -0.62 -15.31
N GLY A 183 -2.47 -1.84 -15.06
CA GLY A 183 -3.33 -3.02 -15.02
C GLY A 183 -4.04 -3.29 -16.36
N CYS A 184 -4.92 -4.29 -16.37
CA CYS A 184 -5.79 -4.52 -17.51
C CYS A 184 -6.74 -3.34 -17.69
N ARG A 185 -6.86 -2.82 -18.92
CA ARG A 185 -7.75 -1.70 -19.23
C ARG A 185 -9.22 -1.99 -18.97
N GLU A 186 -9.66 -3.24 -18.99
CA GLU A 186 -11.05 -3.58 -18.60
C GLU A 186 -11.21 -3.52 -17.07
N CYS A 187 -10.19 -3.96 -16.34
CA CYS A 187 -10.24 -4.04 -14.87
C CYS A 187 -10.02 -2.68 -14.21
N ALA A 188 -9.21 -1.81 -14.82
CA ALA A 188 -8.92 -0.46 -14.33
C ALA A 188 -10.07 0.55 -14.56
N ARG A 189 -11.21 0.11 -15.12
CA ARG A 189 -12.33 0.99 -15.41
C ARG A 189 -13.10 1.41 -14.18
N PRO A 190 -13.83 2.53 -14.29
CA PRO A 190 -14.86 2.86 -13.33
C PRO A 190 -15.82 1.71 -13.13
N GLN A 191 -16.29 1.56 -11.89
CA GLN A 191 -17.11 0.43 -11.50
C GLN A 191 -18.41 0.34 -12.32
N GLY A 192 -19.01 1.48 -12.66
CA GLY A 192 -20.20 1.54 -13.52
C GLY A 192 -19.96 0.97 -14.92
N GLU A 193 -18.81 1.26 -15.57
CA GLU A 193 -18.48 0.69 -16.88
C GLU A 193 -18.33 -0.83 -16.82
N ARG A 194 -17.65 -1.34 -15.79
CA ARG A 194 -17.42 -2.78 -15.63
C ARG A 194 -18.73 -3.53 -15.41
N LEU A 195 -19.60 -2.94 -14.60
CA LEU A 195 -20.93 -3.48 -14.32
C LEU A 195 -21.77 -3.52 -15.60
N LEU A 196 -21.75 -2.44 -16.40
CA LEU A 196 -22.50 -2.38 -17.65
C LEU A 196 -21.98 -3.40 -18.67
N LEU A 197 -20.65 -3.57 -18.76
CA LEU A 197 -20.03 -4.55 -19.66
C LEU A 197 -20.41 -5.97 -19.27
N ALA A 198 -20.40 -6.27 -17.97
CA ALA A 198 -20.82 -7.57 -17.44
C ALA A 198 -22.30 -7.85 -17.77
N MET A 199 -23.20 -6.89 -17.55
CA MET A 199 -24.62 -7.04 -17.92
C MET A 199 -24.78 -7.32 -19.41
N CYS A 200 -24.10 -6.56 -20.26
CA CYS A 200 -24.21 -6.73 -21.70
C CYS A 200 -23.72 -8.11 -22.14
N ARG A 201 -22.61 -8.61 -21.58
CA ARG A 201 -22.09 -9.97 -21.84
C ARG A 201 -23.05 -11.07 -21.38
N ILE A 202 -23.77 -10.87 -20.28
CA ILE A 202 -24.77 -11.85 -19.80
C ILE A 202 -26.03 -11.82 -20.68
N LEU A 203 -26.50 -10.62 -21.02
CA LEU A 203 -27.76 -10.45 -21.74
C LEU A 203 -27.64 -10.81 -23.22
N TRP A 204 -26.51 -10.47 -23.84
CA TRP A 204 -26.19 -10.74 -25.24
C TRP A 204 -24.80 -11.39 -25.36
N PRO A 205 -24.64 -12.68 -25.00
CA PRO A 205 -23.36 -13.37 -25.07
C PRO A 205 -22.74 -13.39 -26.49
N GLU A 206 -23.58 -13.35 -27.52
CA GLU A 206 -23.19 -13.26 -28.93
C GLU A 206 -22.71 -11.87 -29.36
N GLY A 207 -22.86 -10.86 -28.52
CA GLY A 207 -22.60 -9.47 -28.88
C GLY A 207 -21.11 -9.11 -29.01
N GLU A 208 -20.18 -10.00 -28.66
CA GLU A 208 -18.73 -9.73 -28.69
C GLU A 208 -18.37 -8.36 -28.08
N TRP A 209 -18.88 -8.12 -26.87
CA TRP A 209 -18.80 -6.81 -26.24
C TRP A 209 -17.36 -6.41 -25.94
N ILE A 210 -16.98 -5.29 -26.54
CA ILE A 210 -15.71 -4.63 -26.31
C ILE A 210 -15.89 -3.44 -25.39
N SER A 211 -14.87 -3.24 -24.59
CA SER A 211 -14.81 -2.17 -23.64
C SER A 211 -14.03 -1.00 -24.29
N GLU A 212 -14.52 0.25 -24.15
CA GLU A 212 -13.92 1.49 -24.66
C GLU A 212 -13.78 1.49 -26.18
N TYR A 213 -14.79 2.01 -26.85
CA TYR A 213 -14.76 2.18 -28.29
C TYR A 213 -14.36 3.62 -28.62
N ARG A 214 -13.29 3.79 -29.38
CA ARG A 214 -12.83 5.12 -29.81
C ARG A 214 -13.00 5.30 -31.30
N ILE A 215 -13.53 6.45 -31.67
CA ILE A 215 -13.61 6.88 -33.06
C ILE A 215 -12.77 8.13 -33.21
N VAL A 216 -11.81 8.09 -34.12
CA VAL A 216 -10.93 9.23 -34.45
C VAL A 216 -11.38 9.83 -35.79
N GLY A 217 -11.31 11.15 -35.91
CA GLY A 217 -11.59 11.88 -37.14
C GLY A 217 -13.08 11.97 -37.43
N LEU A 218 -13.84 12.48 -36.47
CA LEU A 218 -15.26 12.78 -36.60
C LEU A 218 -15.46 14.30 -36.47
N GLY A 219 -16.19 14.89 -37.41
CA GLY A 219 -16.44 16.34 -37.46
C GLY A 219 -15.44 17.09 -38.35
N GLU A 220 -15.43 18.43 -38.24
CA GLU A 220 -14.52 19.30 -39.01
C GLU A 220 -13.05 19.17 -38.55
N ASP A 221 -12.84 18.68 -37.33
CA ASP A 221 -11.52 18.44 -36.76
C ASP A 221 -11.15 16.95 -36.89
N ASN A 222 -10.30 16.65 -37.87
CA ASN A 222 -9.82 15.30 -38.14
C ASN A 222 -9.02 14.68 -36.97
N ASP A 223 -8.60 15.48 -35.99
CA ASP A 223 -7.87 15.00 -34.82
C ASP A 223 -8.78 14.72 -33.61
N ALA A 224 -10.07 15.06 -33.68
CA ALA A 224 -11.02 14.80 -32.58
C ALA A 224 -11.24 13.29 -32.39
N SER A 225 -11.18 12.83 -31.13
CA SER A 225 -11.46 11.45 -30.76
C SER A 225 -12.64 11.34 -29.80
N TYR A 226 -13.67 10.57 -30.17
CA TYR A 226 -14.84 10.31 -29.36
C TYR A 226 -14.73 8.93 -28.72
N ARG A 227 -14.87 8.87 -27.40
CA ARG A 227 -14.82 7.65 -26.60
C ARG A 227 -16.24 7.26 -26.17
N TYR A 228 -16.61 6.00 -26.36
CA TYR A 228 -17.79 5.33 -25.83
C TYR A 228 -17.38 4.28 -24.80
N ASP A 229 -18.19 4.06 -23.78
CA ASP A 229 -17.83 3.17 -22.67
C ASP A 229 -17.78 1.71 -23.11
N ILE A 230 -18.79 1.26 -23.85
CA ILE A 230 -18.92 -0.12 -24.34
C ILE A 230 -19.46 -0.11 -25.77
N ALA A 231 -19.06 -1.09 -26.57
CA ALA A 231 -19.62 -1.31 -27.89
C ALA A 231 -19.77 -2.78 -28.23
N SER A 232 -20.64 -3.05 -29.21
CA SER A 232 -20.76 -4.33 -29.89
C SER A 232 -20.79 -4.08 -31.39
N GLU A 233 -19.77 -4.55 -32.11
CA GLU A 233 -19.74 -4.48 -33.57
C GLU A 233 -20.73 -5.46 -34.21
N VAL A 234 -21.01 -6.58 -33.53
CA VAL A 234 -21.98 -7.60 -33.97
C VAL A 234 -23.40 -7.05 -33.93
N LEU A 235 -23.77 -6.44 -32.81
CA LEU A 235 -25.10 -5.85 -32.62
C LEU A 235 -25.21 -4.43 -33.21
N LYS A 236 -24.08 -3.85 -33.62
CA LYS A 236 -23.97 -2.47 -34.12
C LYS A 236 -24.53 -1.49 -33.09
N VAL A 237 -23.93 -1.44 -31.90
CA VAL A 237 -24.33 -0.51 -30.83
C VAL A 237 -23.14 0.01 -30.07
N VAL A 238 -23.19 1.29 -29.71
CA VAL A 238 -22.33 1.93 -28.72
C VAL A 238 -23.19 2.35 -27.52
N ILE A 239 -22.63 2.22 -26.32
CA ILE A 239 -23.29 2.55 -25.06
C ILE A 239 -22.42 3.50 -24.26
N GLU A 240 -23.03 4.58 -23.78
CA GLU A 240 -22.48 5.50 -22.77
C GLU A 240 -23.16 5.26 -21.44
N ASN A 241 -22.38 5.30 -20.36
CA ASN A 241 -22.87 5.20 -19.01
C ASN A 241 -22.61 6.52 -18.28
N HIS A 242 -23.71 7.20 -17.97
CA HIS A 242 -23.73 8.52 -17.34
C HIS A 242 -23.97 8.40 -15.83
N SER A 243 -23.59 7.28 -15.22
CA SER A 243 -23.75 7.10 -13.78
C SER A 243 -22.69 7.88 -12.99
N PRO A 244 -23.05 8.43 -11.82
CA PRO A 244 -22.18 9.29 -11.00
C PRO A 244 -21.00 8.56 -10.34
N LEU A 245 -20.89 7.23 -10.49
CA LEU A 245 -19.74 6.44 -10.05
C LEU A 245 -18.66 6.29 -11.13
N HIS A 246 -18.82 6.99 -12.26
CA HIS A 246 -17.84 6.97 -13.35
C HIS A 246 -16.52 7.62 -13.01
N GLU A 247 -16.48 8.62 -12.13
CA GLU A 247 -15.23 9.23 -11.65
C GLU A 247 -15.55 10.33 -10.62
N ASP A 248 -14.52 10.77 -9.91
CA ASP A 248 -14.55 12.02 -9.15
C ASP A 248 -15.17 13.15 -10.01
N PRO A 249 -16.23 13.85 -9.54
CA PRO A 249 -16.83 14.96 -10.27
C PRO A 249 -15.83 16.02 -10.72
N GLU A 250 -14.68 16.12 -10.04
CA GLU A 250 -13.60 17.04 -10.41
C GLU A 250 -12.69 16.52 -11.54
N HIS A 251 -12.75 15.22 -11.87
CA HIS A 251 -11.90 14.61 -12.88
C HIS A 251 -12.21 15.15 -14.28
N LYS A 252 -11.15 15.42 -15.06
CA LYS A 252 -11.23 16.04 -16.40
C LYS A 252 -12.20 15.31 -17.33
N PHE A 253 -12.21 13.98 -17.30
CA PHE A 253 -13.07 13.17 -18.16
C PHE A 253 -14.56 13.26 -17.80
N TYR A 254 -14.91 13.55 -16.54
CA TYR A 254 -16.31 13.80 -16.14
C TYR A 254 -16.82 15.13 -16.73
N ARG A 255 -15.99 16.19 -16.69
CA ARG A 255 -16.34 17.50 -17.28
C ARG A 255 -16.49 17.43 -18.80
N GLU A 256 -15.71 16.57 -19.46
CA GLU A 256 -15.80 16.32 -20.90
C GLU A 256 -16.97 15.41 -21.31
N ARG A 257 -17.80 14.93 -20.36
CA ARG A 257 -18.99 14.09 -20.63
C ARG A 257 -20.32 14.81 -20.40
N SER A 258 -20.32 16.16 -20.41
CA SER A 258 -21.55 16.95 -20.25
C SER A 258 -22.61 16.57 -21.30
N VAL A 259 -23.89 16.80 -20.98
CA VAL A 259 -25.04 16.57 -21.88
C VAL A 259 -24.85 17.24 -23.25
N GLU A 260 -24.05 18.30 -23.33
CA GLU A 260 -23.71 18.99 -24.57
C GLU A 260 -22.91 18.08 -25.53
N ASN A 261 -22.01 17.23 -25.01
CA ASN A 261 -21.22 16.29 -25.81
C ASN A 261 -22.00 15.04 -26.28
N ASP A 262 -23.13 14.72 -25.65
CA ASP A 262 -24.02 13.63 -26.12
C ASP A 262 -24.53 13.90 -27.53
N SER A 263 -24.89 15.15 -27.81
CA SER A 263 -25.39 15.55 -29.13
C SER A 263 -24.32 15.32 -30.21
N VAL A 264 -23.06 15.64 -29.91
CA VAL A 264 -21.92 15.49 -30.82
C VAL A 264 -21.60 14.01 -31.05
N LYS A 265 -21.52 13.20 -29.98
CA LYS A 265 -21.31 11.75 -30.08
C LYS A 265 -22.44 11.06 -30.83
N ARG A 266 -23.69 11.42 -30.53
CA ARG A 266 -24.87 10.90 -31.24
C ARG A 266 -24.83 11.28 -32.72
N ASN A 267 -24.53 12.53 -33.05
CA ASN A 267 -24.43 13.00 -34.43
C ASN A 267 -23.29 12.31 -35.18
N ALA A 268 -22.18 11.99 -34.52
CA ALA A 268 -21.12 11.21 -35.11
C ALA A 268 -21.59 9.82 -35.56
N ILE A 269 -22.38 9.11 -34.75
CA ILE A 269 -22.96 7.81 -35.13
C ILE A 269 -23.99 7.96 -36.27
N ILE A 270 -24.77 9.04 -36.29
CA ILE A 270 -25.78 9.29 -37.33
C ILE A 270 -25.15 9.65 -38.68
N ASN A 271 -24.15 10.52 -38.68
CA ASN A 271 -23.66 11.17 -39.89
C ASN A 271 -22.50 10.42 -40.55
N ASP A 272 -21.80 9.56 -39.81
CA ASP A 272 -20.65 8.85 -40.34
C ASP A 272 -21.08 7.53 -41.04
N PRO A 273 -20.80 7.37 -42.34
CA PRO A 273 -21.17 6.16 -43.10
C PRO A 273 -20.58 4.86 -42.54
N ARG A 274 -19.47 4.91 -41.80
CA ARG A 274 -18.87 3.74 -41.12
C ARG A 274 -19.80 3.16 -40.06
N PHE A 275 -20.70 4.00 -39.53
CA PHE A 275 -21.67 3.67 -38.51
C PHE A 275 -23.06 3.40 -39.08
N LYS A 276 -23.15 3.05 -40.37
CA LYS A 276 -24.38 2.56 -40.96
C LYS A 276 -24.95 1.41 -40.11
N ASP A 277 -26.22 1.55 -39.76
CA ASP A 277 -26.96 0.63 -38.89
C ASP A 277 -26.56 0.61 -37.40
N TRP A 278 -25.67 1.50 -36.95
CA TRP A 278 -25.32 1.55 -35.53
C TRP A 278 -26.32 2.32 -34.69
N ARG A 279 -26.51 1.87 -33.44
CA ARG A 279 -27.36 2.51 -32.44
C ARG A 279 -26.53 3.13 -31.32
N TYR A 280 -27.08 4.17 -30.71
CA TYR A 280 -26.50 4.86 -29.57
C TYR A 280 -27.43 4.74 -28.36
N VAL A 281 -26.91 4.20 -27.27
CA VAL A 281 -27.66 3.98 -26.01
C VAL A 281 -26.98 4.77 -24.89
N VAL A 282 -27.79 5.43 -24.06
CA VAL A 282 -27.30 6.12 -22.85
C VAL A 282 -27.95 5.50 -21.63
N VAL A 283 -27.12 4.97 -20.74
CA VAL A 283 -27.55 4.37 -19.47
C VAL A 283 -27.30 5.37 -18.34
N ARG A 284 -28.30 5.59 -17.48
CA ARG A 284 -28.25 6.54 -16.36
C ARG A 284 -28.65 5.85 -15.07
N TRP A 285 -27.69 5.21 -14.41
CA TRP A 285 -27.94 4.68 -13.07
C TRP A 285 -27.76 5.76 -12.01
N SER A 286 -28.65 5.80 -11.00
CA SER A 286 -28.59 6.84 -9.98
C SER A 286 -27.42 6.65 -9.00
N GLN A 287 -27.11 7.72 -8.26
CA GLN A 287 -26.09 7.70 -7.21
C GLN A 287 -26.51 6.88 -5.99
N GLU A 288 -27.82 6.60 -5.84
CA GLU A 288 -28.39 5.86 -4.72
C GLU A 288 -28.44 4.35 -5.04
N ASP A 289 -28.73 3.99 -6.29
CA ASP A 289 -28.93 2.60 -6.72
C ASP A 289 -27.66 1.75 -6.65
N LEU A 290 -26.50 2.29 -7.03
CA LEU A 290 -25.26 1.50 -7.06
C LEU A 290 -24.58 1.32 -5.70
N PRO A 291 -24.42 2.33 -4.82
CA PRO A 291 -23.93 2.07 -3.47
C PRO A 291 -24.85 1.12 -2.68
N ALA A 292 -26.17 1.19 -2.91
CA ALA A 292 -27.13 0.22 -2.38
C ALA A 292 -26.92 -1.18 -2.97
N LEU A 293 -26.69 -1.32 -4.28
CA LEU A 293 -26.31 -2.57 -4.96
C LEU A 293 -25.08 -3.22 -4.29
N LEU A 294 -24.10 -2.38 -3.95
CA LEU A 294 -22.84 -2.83 -3.39
C LEU A 294 -22.97 -3.12 -1.88
N ALA A 295 -23.90 -2.50 -1.16
CA ALA A 295 -24.06 -2.64 0.30
C ALA A 295 -25.15 -3.64 0.75
N ALA A 296 -26.10 -3.99 -0.11
CA ALA A 296 -27.23 -4.85 0.25
C ALA A 296 -26.87 -6.35 0.14
N SER A 297 -27.30 -7.14 1.13
CA SER A 297 -27.24 -8.62 1.12
C SER A 297 -28.23 -9.26 0.15
N ASN A 298 -29.14 -8.47 -0.45
CA ASN A 298 -30.16 -8.91 -1.40
C ASN A 298 -29.82 -8.44 -2.82
N ALA A 299 -28.76 -8.98 -3.40
CA ALA A 299 -28.29 -8.64 -4.76
C ALA A 299 -29.36 -8.83 -5.86
N SER A 300 -30.39 -9.66 -5.62
CA SER A 300 -31.47 -9.94 -6.57
C SER A 300 -32.38 -8.74 -6.86
N SER A 301 -32.75 -7.93 -5.86
CA SER A 301 -33.71 -6.83 -6.06
C SER A 301 -33.09 -5.62 -6.75
N ILE A 302 -31.78 -5.41 -6.61
CA ILE A 302 -31.10 -4.23 -7.17
C ILE A 302 -30.48 -4.53 -8.53
N SER A 303 -30.03 -5.77 -8.78
CA SER A 303 -29.70 -6.20 -10.15
C SER A 303 -30.92 -6.11 -11.08
N GLU A 304 -32.12 -6.32 -10.54
CA GLU A 304 -33.39 -6.10 -11.24
C GLU A 304 -33.60 -4.61 -11.59
N ILE A 305 -33.31 -3.67 -10.68
CA ILE A 305 -33.40 -2.22 -10.96
C ILE A 305 -32.44 -1.83 -12.10
N LEU A 306 -31.16 -2.21 -12.01
CA LEU A 306 -30.18 -1.90 -13.07
C LEU A 306 -30.55 -2.53 -14.41
N PHE A 307 -31.13 -3.73 -14.36
CA PHE A 307 -31.66 -4.43 -15.53
C PHE A 307 -32.86 -3.70 -16.13
N LEU A 308 -33.77 -3.16 -15.31
CA LEU A 308 -34.89 -2.34 -15.77
C LEU A 308 -34.40 -1.03 -16.39
N ASP A 309 -33.42 -0.37 -15.78
CA ASP A 309 -32.82 0.85 -16.34
C ASP A 309 -32.12 0.58 -17.68
N LEU A 310 -31.37 -0.52 -17.77
CA LEU A 310 -30.73 -0.92 -19.03
C LEU A 310 -31.78 -1.27 -20.09
N LYS A 311 -32.85 -1.96 -19.70
CA LYS A 311 -33.98 -2.27 -20.59
C LYS A 311 -34.66 -1.01 -21.09
N GLU A 312 -34.85 -0.02 -20.22
CA GLU A 312 -35.43 1.26 -20.58
C GLU A 312 -34.50 2.08 -21.48
N ALA A 313 -33.18 2.06 -21.22
CA ALA A 313 -32.19 2.69 -22.09
C ALA A 313 -32.20 2.09 -23.51
N PHE A 314 -32.33 0.76 -23.63
CA PHE A 314 -32.44 0.10 -24.93
C PHE A 314 -33.79 0.35 -25.61
N ARG A 315 -34.89 0.55 -24.87
CA ARG A 315 -36.16 0.99 -25.46
C ARG A 315 -36.04 2.40 -26.04
N ASN A 316 -35.28 3.26 -25.37
CA ASN A 316 -35.03 4.65 -25.77
C ASN A 316 -33.75 4.81 -26.61
N GLN A 317 -33.26 3.73 -27.24
CA GLN A 317 -32.04 3.79 -28.05
C GLN A 317 -32.22 4.70 -29.26
N PHE A 318 -31.18 5.46 -29.57
CA PHE A 318 -31.13 6.26 -30.79
C PHE A 318 -30.68 5.37 -31.94
N LEU A 319 -31.51 5.30 -32.99
CA LEU A 319 -31.29 4.32 -34.06
C LEU A 319 -30.15 4.67 -35.01
N GLY A 320 -29.59 5.89 -34.96
CA GLY A 320 -28.58 6.30 -35.94
C GLY A 320 -29.17 6.23 -37.36
N GLN A 321 -28.50 5.47 -38.24
CA GLN A 321 -29.02 5.06 -39.54
C GLN A 321 -29.72 3.68 -39.54
N GLY A 322 -29.74 3.01 -38.40
CA GLY A 322 -30.37 1.69 -38.24
C GLY A 322 -31.88 1.73 -38.40
N VAL A 323 -32.40 0.65 -38.99
CA VAL A 323 -33.82 0.57 -39.34
C VAL A 323 -34.68 0.03 -38.18
N LYS A 324 -34.07 -0.68 -37.22
CA LYS A 324 -34.77 -1.33 -36.12
C LYS A 324 -34.01 -1.23 -34.79
N PRO A 325 -34.70 -1.07 -33.65
CA PRO A 325 -34.10 -1.17 -32.33
C PRO A 325 -33.54 -2.57 -32.08
N ILE A 326 -32.43 -2.66 -31.34
CA ILE A 326 -31.96 -3.94 -30.78
C ILE A 326 -33.04 -4.44 -29.81
N PRO A 327 -33.61 -5.63 -30.04
CA PRO A 327 -34.59 -6.20 -29.13
C PRO A 327 -33.90 -6.54 -27.81
N PHE A 328 -34.54 -6.14 -26.71
CA PHE A 328 -34.08 -6.54 -25.40
C PHE A 328 -34.39 -8.04 -25.17
N PRO A 329 -33.43 -8.86 -24.71
CA PRO A 329 -33.61 -10.29 -24.53
C PRO A 329 -34.79 -10.62 -23.61
N ARG A 330 -35.58 -11.64 -23.98
CA ARG A 330 -36.68 -12.16 -23.16
C ARG A 330 -36.13 -13.12 -22.10
N ARG A 331 -35.28 -12.63 -21.20
CA ARG A 331 -34.77 -13.38 -20.05
C ARG A 331 -35.03 -12.60 -18.75
N ALA A 332 -35.00 -13.31 -17.63
CA ALA A 332 -34.99 -12.70 -16.31
C ALA A 332 -33.66 -11.95 -16.07
N ALA A 333 -33.65 -11.09 -15.03
CA ALA A 333 -32.43 -10.46 -14.56
C ALA A 333 -31.36 -11.53 -14.25
N PRO A 334 -30.07 -11.23 -14.49
CA PRO A 334 -29.00 -12.17 -14.15
C PRO A 334 -29.04 -12.57 -12.68
N SER A 335 -28.83 -13.86 -12.41
CA SER A 335 -28.65 -14.36 -11.05
C SER A 335 -27.36 -13.82 -10.41
N SER A 336 -27.27 -13.87 -9.08
CA SER A 336 -26.04 -13.49 -8.35
C SER A 336 -24.81 -14.28 -8.83
N ASP A 337 -24.98 -15.55 -9.19
CA ASP A 337 -23.89 -16.41 -9.66
C ASP A 337 -23.42 -16.04 -11.08
N GLU A 338 -24.34 -15.74 -11.99
CA GLU A 338 -24.01 -15.20 -13.31
C GLU A 338 -23.29 -13.85 -13.19
N TRP A 339 -23.74 -13.00 -12.26
CA TRP A 339 -23.07 -11.75 -11.94
C TRP A 339 -21.63 -11.96 -11.45
N LEU A 340 -21.44 -12.89 -10.51
CA LEU A 340 -20.13 -13.23 -9.94
C LEU A 340 -19.14 -13.71 -11.01
N GLN A 341 -19.62 -14.51 -11.97
CA GLN A 341 -18.79 -15.04 -13.05
C GLN A 341 -18.27 -13.97 -14.01
N HIS A 342 -19.05 -12.89 -14.20
CA HIS A 342 -18.74 -11.82 -15.14
C HIS A 342 -18.18 -10.54 -14.46
N HIS A 343 -18.17 -10.44 -13.13
CA HIS A 343 -17.59 -9.31 -12.38
C HIS A 343 -16.12 -9.55 -12.01
N SER A 344 -15.24 -9.05 -12.87
CA SER A 344 -13.78 -9.20 -12.87
C SER A 344 -13.12 -9.06 -11.48
N ASP A 345 -13.21 -7.91 -10.80
CA ASP A 345 -12.58 -7.73 -9.47
C ASP A 345 -12.97 -8.75 -8.41
N LEU A 346 -14.24 -9.13 -8.40
CA LEU A 346 -14.79 -10.07 -7.43
C LEU A 346 -14.26 -11.48 -7.71
N ARG A 347 -14.08 -11.81 -9.00
CA ARG A 347 -13.43 -13.06 -9.40
C ARG A 347 -11.96 -13.13 -8.98
N ILE A 348 -11.16 -12.06 -9.17
CA ILE A 348 -9.78 -12.00 -8.64
C ILE A 348 -9.81 -12.21 -7.13
N HIS A 349 -10.71 -11.49 -6.46
CA HIS A 349 -10.80 -11.51 -5.03
C HIS A 349 -11.15 -12.90 -4.48
N ILE A 350 -12.15 -13.56 -5.07
CA ILE A 350 -12.56 -14.93 -4.73
C ILE A 350 -11.44 -15.90 -5.04
N GLN A 351 -10.83 -15.83 -6.23
CA GLN A 351 -9.73 -16.73 -6.59
C GLN A 351 -8.55 -16.57 -5.62
N LYS A 352 -8.16 -15.34 -5.30
CA LYS A 352 -7.07 -15.07 -4.35
C LYS A 352 -7.44 -15.48 -2.93
N ALA A 353 -8.71 -15.40 -2.55
CA ALA A 353 -9.20 -15.97 -1.30
C ALA A 353 -9.02 -17.51 -1.32
N LEU A 354 -9.45 -18.18 -2.39
CA LEU A 354 -9.32 -19.63 -2.55
C LEU A 354 -7.85 -20.08 -2.53
N ASP A 355 -6.96 -19.36 -3.21
CA ASP A 355 -5.52 -19.60 -3.19
C ASP A 355 -4.95 -19.50 -1.76
N ASN A 356 -5.56 -18.67 -0.91
CA ASN A 356 -5.24 -18.52 0.51
C ASN A 356 -6.00 -19.52 1.43
N CYS A 357 -6.65 -20.54 0.85
CA CYS A 357 -7.53 -21.51 1.53
C CYS A 357 -8.70 -20.83 2.27
N LEU A 358 -9.32 -19.84 1.61
CA LEU A 358 -10.44 -19.07 2.11
C LEU A 358 -11.60 -19.06 1.10
N THR A 359 -12.81 -19.35 1.57
CA THR A 359 -14.05 -19.12 0.83
C THR A 359 -14.66 -17.78 1.20
N PHE A 360 -14.86 -16.93 0.19
CA PHE A 360 -15.66 -15.72 0.30
C PHE A 360 -17.13 -16.11 0.51
N LEU A 361 -17.76 -15.61 1.58
CA LEU A 361 -19.13 -16.03 1.91
C LEU A 361 -20.15 -15.44 0.92
N PRO A 362 -21.17 -16.22 0.48
CA PRO A 362 -22.08 -15.82 -0.59
C PRO A 362 -23.11 -14.75 -0.20
N ASP A 363 -23.27 -14.47 1.09
CA ASP A 363 -24.22 -13.47 1.62
C ASP A 363 -23.68 -12.03 1.58
N GLN A 364 -22.57 -11.79 0.89
CA GLN A 364 -21.81 -10.54 0.95
C GLN A 364 -21.61 -9.93 -0.43
N ALA A 365 -21.93 -8.64 -0.56
CA ALA A 365 -21.67 -7.88 -1.77
C ALA A 365 -20.26 -7.26 -1.73
N TYR A 366 -19.53 -7.32 -2.85
CA TYR A 366 -18.19 -6.75 -2.96
C TYR A 366 -18.23 -5.25 -3.20
N LEU A 367 -17.98 -4.50 -2.12
CA LEU A 367 -17.87 -3.05 -2.02
C LEU A 367 -16.50 -2.44 -2.44
N GLY A 368 -15.59 -3.21 -3.04
CA GLY A 368 -14.22 -2.79 -3.38
C GLY A 368 -13.13 -3.17 -2.36
N GLU A 369 -11.87 -2.91 -2.71
CA GLU A 369 -10.70 -3.47 -2.02
C GLU A 369 -10.53 -3.00 -0.57
N ASN A 370 -10.91 -1.75 -0.26
CA ASN A 370 -10.71 -1.18 1.09
C ASN A 370 -11.76 -1.63 2.11
N LYS A 371 -12.79 -2.36 1.67
CA LYS A 371 -13.91 -2.80 2.51
C LYS A 371 -13.64 -4.19 3.05
N SER A 372 -14.18 -4.46 4.23
CA SER A 372 -13.95 -5.71 4.95
C SER A 372 -15.08 -6.71 4.72
N TYR A 373 -14.69 -7.92 4.34
CA TYR A 373 -15.58 -9.05 4.09
C TYR A 373 -15.27 -10.20 5.03
N TYR A 374 -16.19 -11.13 5.16
CA TYR A 374 -16.02 -12.36 5.90
C TYR A 374 -15.61 -13.48 4.96
N TYR A 375 -14.61 -14.23 5.40
CA TYR A 375 -14.10 -15.39 4.70
C TYR A 375 -14.12 -16.57 5.64
N LYS A 376 -14.57 -17.71 5.16
CA LYS A 376 -14.47 -18.99 5.87
C LYS A 376 -13.18 -19.67 5.46
N CYS A 377 -12.39 -20.16 6.41
CA CYS A 377 -11.21 -20.95 6.07
C CYS A 377 -11.57 -22.39 5.76
N GLU A 378 -11.11 -22.91 4.63
CA GLU A 378 -11.34 -24.30 4.21
C GLU A 378 -10.65 -25.32 5.12
N ASN A 379 -9.57 -24.93 5.79
CA ASN A 379 -8.80 -25.85 6.63
C ASN A 379 -9.30 -25.95 8.08
N CYS A 380 -9.97 -24.92 8.60
CA CYS A 380 -10.36 -24.88 10.02
C CYS A 380 -11.74 -24.29 10.29
N ASP A 381 -12.52 -24.05 9.25
CA ASP A 381 -13.84 -23.41 9.27
C ASP A 381 -13.91 -22.02 9.94
N PHE A 382 -12.77 -21.43 10.31
CA PHE A 382 -12.75 -20.14 10.99
C PHE A 382 -13.22 -19.03 10.05
N VAL A 383 -14.29 -18.35 10.46
CA VAL A 383 -14.79 -17.17 9.77
C VAL A 383 -14.03 -15.94 10.25
N GLN A 384 -13.33 -15.26 9.35
CA GLN A 384 -12.54 -14.08 9.62
C GLN A 384 -13.03 -12.88 8.83
N LYS A 385 -13.02 -11.69 9.43
CA LYS A 385 -13.32 -10.44 8.75
C LYS A 385 -12.05 -9.73 8.34
N ARG A 386 -11.84 -9.46 7.04
CA ARG A 386 -10.65 -8.78 6.52
C ARG A 386 -10.94 -7.85 5.33
N PRO A 387 -10.20 -6.74 5.19
CA PRO A 387 -10.22 -5.96 3.96
C PRO A 387 -9.85 -6.82 2.74
N ALA A 388 -10.56 -6.68 1.62
CA ALA A 388 -10.21 -7.40 0.40
C ALA A 388 -8.78 -7.12 -0.07
N LYS A 389 -8.33 -5.87 0.05
CA LYS A 389 -6.95 -5.45 -0.21
C LYS A 389 -5.94 -6.29 0.58
N THR A 390 -6.27 -6.66 1.82
CA THR A 390 -5.40 -7.51 2.64
C THR A 390 -5.30 -8.93 2.09
N ILE A 391 -6.38 -9.48 1.53
CA ILE A 391 -6.38 -10.80 0.86
C ILE A 391 -5.60 -10.73 -0.46
N LEU A 392 -5.76 -9.63 -1.20
CA LEU A 392 -5.08 -9.41 -2.48
C LEU A 392 -3.56 -9.24 -2.30
N GLN A 393 -3.13 -8.57 -1.23
CA GLN A 393 -1.72 -8.21 -1.00
C GLN A 393 -0.92 -9.20 -0.15
N ASN A 394 -1.57 -10.06 0.65
CA ASN A 394 -0.87 -11.02 1.48
C ASN A 394 -1.19 -12.46 1.05
N ASP A 395 -0.15 -13.27 0.91
CA ASP A 395 -0.25 -14.73 0.79
C ASP A 395 -0.49 -15.41 2.15
N ASN A 396 -1.00 -14.66 3.14
CA ASN A 396 -1.06 -15.11 4.50
C ASN A 396 -2.40 -15.81 4.72
N PRO A 397 -2.42 -17.16 4.89
CA PRO A 397 -3.67 -17.89 5.02
C PRO A 397 -4.42 -17.46 6.29
N CYS A 398 -5.67 -17.89 6.42
CA CYS A 398 -6.59 -17.64 7.54
C CYS A 398 -5.94 -17.17 8.85
N SER A 399 -6.46 -16.18 9.59
CA SER A 399 -5.83 -15.70 10.85
C SER A 399 -5.65 -16.82 11.88
N SER A 400 -6.48 -17.86 11.80
CA SER A 400 -6.32 -19.10 12.57
C SER A 400 -5.17 -19.99 12.06
N CYS A 401 -5.00 -20.13 10.74
CA CYS A 401 -3.99 -21.00 10.11
C CYS A 401 -2.65 -20.30 9.78
N GLY A 402 -2.68 -19.09 9.22
CA GLY A 402 -1.55 -18.31 8.72
C GLY A 402 -0.98 -17.27 9.67
N SER A 403 -1.50 -17.09 10.90
CA SER A 403 -0.69 -16.41 11.93
C SER A 403 0.41 -17.34 12.47
N HIS A 404 1.38 -17.68 11.60
CA HIS A 404 2.71 -18.24 11.87
C HIS A 404 2.84 -19.56 12.64
N MET A 405 1.81 -20.39 12.77
CA MET A 405 1.90 -21.52 13.69
C MET A 405 1.17 -22.76 13.17
N ASN A 406 1.94 -23.65 12.53
CA ASN A 406 1.78 -25.04 12.94
C ASN A 406 1.87 -25.08 14.47
N TRP A 407 1.16 -26.01 15.09
CA TRP A 407 1.10 -26.12 16.56
C TRP A 407 2.49 -26.09 17.21
N GLU A 408 3.50 -26.62 16.51
CA GLU A 408 4.92 -26.58 16.87
C GLU A 408 5.51 -25.16 16.94
N GLY A 409 5.23 -24.30 15.96
CA GLY A 409 5.66 -22.89 15.94
C GLY A 409 5.01 -22.10 17.06
N PHE A 410 3.77 -22.44 17.42
CA PHE A 410 3.13 -21.90 18.63
C PHE A 410 3.89 -22.31 19.88
N ILE A 411 4.16 -23.60 20.03
CA ILE A 411 4.92 -24.12 21.17
C ILE A 411 6.32 -23.47 21.24
N HIS A 412 7.01 -23.34 20.11
CA HIS A 412 8.33 -22.73 20.04
C HIS A 412 8.30 -21.26 20.48
N MET A 413 7.35 -20.46 19.99
CA MET A 413 7.20 -19.06 20.39
C MET A 413 6.89 -18.92 21.89
N ILE A 414 5.97 -19.73 22.42
CA ILE A 414 5.66 -19.73 23.86
C ILE A 414 6.89 -20.16 24.68
N SER A 415 7.68 -21.11 24.17
CA SER A 415 8.94 -21.54 24.79
C SER A 415 9.99 -20.45 24.82
N ALA A 416 10.16 -19.72 23.71
CA ALA A 416 11.05 -18.57 23.58
C ALA A 416 10.64 -17.41 24.51
N ALA A 417 9.34 -17.24 24.76
CA ALA A 417 8.82 -16.29 25.73
C ALA A 417 9.07 -16.69 27.20
N GLY A 418 9.64 -17.87 27.48
CA GLY A 418 9.94 -18.35 28.84
C GLY A 418 8.86 -19.24 29.47
N TYR A 419 7.96 -19.81 28.66
CA TYR A 419 6.83 -20.63 29.14
C TYR A 419 6.89 -22.05 28.55
N LYS A 420 6.10 -22.98 29.07
CA LYS A 420 5.92 -24.33 28.51
C LYS A 420 4.43 -24.57 28.29
N VAL A 421 4.02 -25.02 27.10
CA VAL A 421 2.65 -25.49 26.87
C VAL A 421 2.55 -26.89 27.47
N LEU A 422 1.61 -27.12 28.39
CA LEU A 422 1.51 -28.40 29.12
C LEU A 422 0.88 -29.51 28.27
N ASP A 423 -0.07 -29.15 27.40
CA ASP A 423 -0.81 -30.09 26.55
C ASP A 423 -0.29 -30.02 25.10
N ALA A 424 1.04 -29.99 24.93
CA ALA A 424 1.73 -29.71 23.67
C ALA A 424 1.60 -30.81 22.60
N ASP A 425 1.12 -31.98 22.97
CA ASP A 425 0.84 -33.14 22.12
C ASP A 425 -0.52 -33.07 21.42
N LEU A 426 -1.43 -32.20 21.87
CA LEU A 426 -2.79 -32.07 21.36
C LEU A 426 -2.97 -30.71 20.65
N PRO A 427 -2.93 -30.68 19.30
CA PRO A 427 -3.18 -29.46 18.55
C PRO A 427 -4.50 -28.80 18.96
N ARG A 428 -4.45 -27.52 19.31
CA ARG A 428 -5.65 -26.73 19.61
C ARG A 428 -5.94 -25.72 18.53
N THR A 429 -7.23 -25.55 18.23
CA THR A 429 -7.75 -24.46 17.40
C THR A 429 -7.41 -23.11 18.02
N TYR A 430 -7.53 -22.03 17.26
CA TYR A 430 -7.19 -20.67 17.69
C TYR A 430 -7.92 -20.22 18.98
N ASN A 431 -9.18 -20.63 19.14
CA ASN A 431 -10.00 -20.37 20.33
C ASN A 431 -9.89 -21.49 21.39
N GLY A 432 -9.17 -22.57 21.10
CA GLY A 432 -8.96 -23.67 22.03
C GLY A 432 -8.23 -23.20 23.29
N ILE A 433 -8.72 -23.65 24.45
CA ILE A 433 -8.08 -23.38 25.73
C ILE A 433 -6.82 -24.23 25.85
N ILE A 434 -5.73 -23.59 26.24
CA ILE A 434 -4.44 -24.22 26.51
C ILE A 434 -3.99 -23.92 27.93
N LYS A 435 -3.10 -24.76 28.47
CA LYS A 435 -2.40 -24.53 29.73
C LYS A 435 -0.95 -24.17 29.45
N ILE A 436 -0.49 -23.04 29.98
CA ILE A 436 0.91 -22.62 29.91
C ILE A 436 1.52 -22.56 31.32
N LEU A 437 2.75 -23.05 31.46
CA LEU A 437 3.54 -23.03 32.69
C LEU A 437 4.67 -22.01 32.56
N CYS A 438 4.74 -21.03 33.47
CA CYS A 438 5.88 -20.12 33.55
C CYS A 438 7.14 -20.89 34.02
N LYS A 439 8.23 -20.88 33.23
CA LYS A 439 9.46 -21.58 33.62
C LYS A 439 10.11 -20.99 34.88
N LYS A 440 9.95 -19.67 35.09
CA LYS A 440 10.50 -18.90 36.23
C LYS A 440 9.70 -19.12 37.52
N HIS A 441 8.41 -18.77 37.54
CA HIS A 441 7.59 -18.78 38.75
C HIS A 441 6.78 -20.06 38.96
N LYS A 442 6.88 -21.04 38.04
CA LYS A 442 6.14 -22.32 38.09
C LYS A 442 4.61 -22.19 38.16
N ASN A 443 4.05 -21.02 37.86
CA ASN A 443 2.62 -20.78 37.81
C ASN A 443 2.02 -21.28 36.50
N VAL A 444 0.89 -21.99 36.59
CA VAL A 444 0.11 -22.46 35.44
C VAL A 444 -1.03 -21.48 35.17
N LYS A 445 -1.25 -21.12 33.90
CA LYS A 445 -2.35 -20.27 33.47
C LYS A 445 -3.12 -20.93 32.33
N LYS A 446 -4.45 -20.82 32.39
CA LYS A 446 -5.37 -21.24 31.31
C LYS A 446 -5.75 -20.01 30.50
N MET A 447 -5.66 -20.09 29.18
CA MET A 447 -6.12 -19.04 28.25
C MET A 447 -6.33 -19.62 26.86
N THR A 448 -6.96 -18.86 25.96
CA THR A 448 -7.05 -19.26 24.55
C THR A 448 -5.68 -19.19 23.88
N ARG A 449 -5.47 -20.03 22.85
CA ARG A 449 -4.24 -20.00 22.03
C ARG A 449 -3.96 -18.60 21.46
N ASP A 450 -4.98 -17.88 20.99
CA ASP A 450 -4.83 -16.49 20.53
C ASP A 450 -4.31 -15.55 21.61
N THR A 451 -4.94 -15.57 22.79
CA THR A 451 -4.55 -14.70 23.91
C THR A 451 -3.09 -14.95 24.29
N ALA A 452 -2.69 -16.22 24.35
CA ALA A 452 -1.30 -16.60 24.61
C ALA A 452 -0.36 -16.10 23.51
N ALA A 453 -0.74 -16.26 22.24
CA ALA A 453 0.08 -15.85 21.11
C ALA A 453 0.27 -14.32 21.06
N ASN A 454 -0.78 -13.55 21.34
CA ASN A 454 -0.72 -12.09 21.38
C ASN A 454 0.14 -11.59 22.55
N HIS A 455 0.00 -12.20 23.74
CA HIS A 455 0.83 -11.84 24.88
C HIS A 455 2.30 -12.21 24.65
N ALA A 456 2.62 -13.41 24.13
CA ALA A 456 4.01 -13.78 23.84
C ALA A 456 4.68 -12.84 22.83
N ARG A 457 3.95 -12.33 21.83
CA ARG A 457 4.48 -11.39 20.83
C ARG A 457 4.73 -9.99 21.38
N ARG A 458 3.74 -9.44 22.07
CA ARG A 458 3.76 -8.01 22.45
C ARG A 458 4.42 -7.81 23.80
N GLU A 459 4.12 -8.67 24.76
CA GLU A 459 4.47 -8.48 26.16
C GLU A 459 4.62 -9.85 26.85
N PRO A 460 5.65 -10.65 26.49
CA PRO A 460 5.78 -12.05 26.94
C PRO A 460 5.79 -12.19 28.47
N LYS A 461 6.16 -11.14 29.19
CA LYS A 461 6.14 -11.10 30.65
C LYS A 461 4.71 -10.95 31.25
N LYS A 462 3.67 -10.60 30.48
CA LYS A 462 2.26 -10.58 30.93
C LYS A 462 1.57 -11.95 30.92
N LEU A 463 2.20 -12.97 30.34
CA LEU A 463 1.70 -14.35 30.38
C LEU A 463 1.67 -14.90 31.82
N CYS A 464 2.53 -14.40 32.73
CA CYS A 464 2.47 -14.64 34.18
C CYS A 464 2.29 -13.33 34.94
N SER A 465 1.32 -13.28 35.86
CA SER A 465 1.10 -12.11 36.73
C SER A 465 2.32 -11.77 37.58
N SER A 466 3.06 -12.77 38.05
CA SER A 466 4.32 -12.58 38.78
C SER A 466 5.42 -12.00 37.88
N CYS A 467 5.58 -12.49 36.64
CA CYS A 467 6.50 -11.89 35.66
C CYS A 467 6.14 -10.44 35.31
N ALA A 468 4.85 -10.10 35.29
CA ALA A 468 4.38 -8.74 35.03
C ALA A 468 4.68 -7.79 36.20
N ASN A 469 4.71 -8.30 37.44
CA ASN A 469 5.05 -7.54 38.63
C ASN A 469 6.57 -7.37 38.82
N ASP A 470 7.37 -8.32 38.32
CA ASP A 470 8.83 -8.25 38.30
C ASP A 470 9.37 -7.23 37.27
N LEU A 471 8.49 -6.61 36.47
CA LEU A 471 8.89 -5.64 35.45
C LEU A 471 9.02 -4.22 36.03
N PRO A 472 10.13 -3.51 35.74
CA PRO A 472 10.11 -2.05 35.82
C PRO A 472 9.06 -1.50 34.85
N LYS A 473 8.22 -0.58 35.32
CA LYS A 473 7.12 -0.01 34.53
C LYS A 473 7.67 0.93 33.46
N THR A 474 7.59 0.52 32.19
CA THR A 474 7.98 1.32 31.02
C THR A 474 6.92 2.37 30.67
N ILE A 475 7.37 3.60 30.38
CA ILE A 475 6.57 4.71 29.82
C ILE A 475 7.39 5.36 28.70
N ASN A 476 6.75 5.64 27.55
CA ASN A 476 7.40 6.18 26.35
C ASN A 476 7.80 7.66 26.49
N ARG A 477 8.93 8.04 25.87
CA ARG A 477 9.46 9.42 25.81
C ARG A 477 8.84 10.21 24.64
N TRP A 478 8.69 11.52 24.82
CA TRP A 478 8.64 12.47 23.70
C TRP A 478 10.04 13.10 23.54
N ALA A 479 10.53 13.13 22.30
CA ALA A 479 11.82 13.72 21.95
C ALA A 479 11.73 15.24 21.93
N ASN A 480 12.75 15.92 22.48
CA ASN A 480 13.22 17.29 22.21
C ASN A 480 13.43 18.12 23.50
N GLY A 481 14.70 18.33 23.85
CA GLY A 481 15.12 19.27 24.90
C GLY A 481 16.57 19.04 25.37
N PRO A 482 17.53 19.98 25.20
CA PRO A 482 18.97 19.75 25.42
C PRO A 482 19.48 19.78 26.88
N ASP A 483 18.71 20.28 27.85
CA ASP A 483 19.25 20.61 29.18
C ASP A 483 18.44 19.99 30.34
N LYS A 484 18.75 18.78 30.87
CA LYS A 484 17.99 18.24 32.04
C LYS A 484 18.66 17.35 33.10
N LEU A 485 19.95 16.99 33.07
CA LEU A 485 20.45 16.06 34.12
C LEU A 485 20.61 16.73 35.51
N LYS A 486 21.16 17.97 35.55
CA LYS A 486 21.34 18.72 36.80
C LYS A 486 20.00 19.12 37.45
N ASP A 487 19.03 19.55 36.64
CA ASP A 487 17.68 19.88 37.09
C ASP A 487 16.93 18.68 37.68
N HIS A 488 17.20 17.46 37.18
CA HIS A 488 16.55 16.27 37.70
C HIS A 488 17.09 15.81 39.05
N ARG A 489 18.40 15.95 39.30
CA ARG A 489 18.98 15.63 40.62
C ARG A 489 18.39 16.52 41.72
N ALA A 490 18.32 17.83 41.47
CA ALA A 490 17.70 18.78 42.40
C ALA A 490 16.24 18.41 42.69
N ARG A 491 15.46 18.09 41.65
CA ARG A 491 14.05 17.70 41.81
C ARG A 491 13.85 16.37 42.53
N LEU A 492 14.71 15.37 42.32
CA LEU A 492 14.64 14.11 43.07
C LEU A 492 14.88 14.35 44.56
N LEU A 493 15.87 15.19 44.87
CA LEU A 493 16.18 15.57 46.24
C LEU A 493 15.04 16.36 46.89
N GLU A 494 14.45 17.34 46.19
CA GLU A 494 13.25 18.08 46.63
C GLU A 494 12.07 17.16 46.96
N ASN A 495 11.96 16.02 46.27
CA ASN A 495 10.91 15.03 46.49
C ASN A 495 11.33 13.91 47.47
N GLY A 496 12.44 14.05 48.19
CA GLY A 496 12.89 13.11 49.22
C GLY A 496 13.58 11.85 48.69
N TRP A 497 14.19 11.90 47.50
CA TRP A 497 14.96 10.82 46.90
C TRP A 497 16.42 11.21 46.66
N ARG A 498 17.34 10.29 46.95
CA ARG A 498 18.75 10.37 46.51
C ARG A 498 19.03 9.29 45.47
N LEU A 499 19.91 9.58 44.52
CA LEU A 499 20.46 8.57 43.62
C LEU A 499 21.47 7.71 44.38
N ILE A 500 21.45 6.40 44.14
CA ILE A 500 22.31 5.44 44.86
C ILE A 500 23.73 5.42 44.29
N ASP A 501 23.89 5.67 42.99
CA ASP A 501 25.16 5.61 42.27
C ASP A 501 25.33 6.85 41.38
N GLU A 502 26.42 7.58 41.58
CA GLU A 502 26.67 8.88 40.95
C GLU A 502 27.08 8.76 39.47
N ASP A 503 27.65 7.60 39.09
CA ASP A 503 28.18 7.33 37.77
C ASP A 503 27.22 6.49 36.90
N TRP A 504 25.99 6.24 37.38
CA TRP A 504 25.08 5.34 36.70
C TRP A 504 24.49 5.93 35.41
N HIS A 505 25.04 5.52 34.28
CA HIS A 505 24.45 5.74 32.96
C HIS A 505 23.27 4.78 32.79
N GLY A 506 22.05 5.33 32.74
CA GLY A 506 20.83 4.53 32.62
C GLY A 506 20.90 3.50 31.49
N THR A 507 20.35 2.31 31.71
CA THR A 507 20.28 1.28 30.67
C THR A 507 19.29 1.70 29.59
N SER A 508 19.79 2.24 28.47
CA SER A 508 18.96 2.50 27.31
C SER A 508 18.47 1.18 26.73
N ILE A 509 17.15 0.97 26.73
CA ILE A 509 16.55 -0.18 26.05
C ILE A 509 16.45 0.18 24.56
N ALA A 510 17.09 -0.62 23.71
CA ALA A 510 17.04 -0.43 22.26
C ALA A 510 15.57 -0.36 21.78
N GLY A 511 15.16 0.81 21.28
CA GLY A 511 13.82 1.04 20.70
C GLY A 511 12.92 2.06 21.40
N GLY A 512 13.33 2.66 22.52
CA GLY A 512 12.58 3.77 23.13
C GLY A 512 13.33 4.38 24.31
N GLY A 513 13.74 5.64 24.17
CA GLY A 513 14.69 6.32 25.07
C GLY A 513 14.23 6.62 26.50
N SER A 514 13.80 5.62 27.27
CA SER A 514 13.58 5.76 28.71
C SER A 514 14.83 5.37 29.50
N GLU A 515 15.38 6.31 30.27
CA GLU A 515 16.39 6.04 31.29
C GLU A 515 15.67 5.80 32.63
N THR A 516 15.93 4.66 33.25
CA THR A 516 15.57 4.41 34.66
C THR A 516 16.75 4.75 35.56
N TYR A 517 16.48 5.13 36.79
CA TYR A 517 17.47 5.41 37.85
C TYR A 517 17.10 4.66 39.12
N GLU A 518 18.09 4.06 39.77
CA GLU A 518 17.91 3.52 41.12
C GLU A 518 18.01 4.66 42.14
N VAL A 519 16.93 4.88 42.88
CA VAL A 519 16.86 5.90 43.91
C VAL A 519 16.54 5.27 45.26
N GLU A 520 16.99 5.95 46.30
CA GLU A 520 16.74 5.62 47.68
C GLU A 520 15.99 6.77 48.36
N CYS A 521 14.94 6.44 49.09
CA CYS A 521 14.20 7.45 49.85
C CYS A 521 15.08 7.98 50.99
N VAL A 522 15.30 9.29 51.03
CA VAL A 522 16.13 9.95 52.06
C VAL A 522 15.59 9.71 53.46
N SER A 523 14.27 9.57 53.62
CA SER A 523 13.63 9.43 54.93
C SER A 523 13.57 7.99 55.45
N CYS A 524 13.49 6.97 54.59
CA CYS A 524 13.28 5.58 55.04
C CYS A 524 14.22 4.53 54.43
N GLY A 525 15.13 4.92 53.53
CA GLY A 525 16.07 3.99 52.89
C GLY A 525 15.45 3.05 51.85
N ASP A 526 14.14 3.16 51.57
CA ASP A 526 13.48 2.31 50.58
C ASP A 526 14.04 2.57 49.18
N LYS A 527 14.50 1.51 48.51
CA LYS A 527 15.13 1.57 47.18
C LYS A 527 14.12 1.21 46.11
N LYS A 528 14.10 1.96 45.01
CA LYS A 528 13.29 1.64 43.83
C LYS A 528 13.88 2.20 42.56
N ALA A 529 13.58 1.56 41.43
CA ALA A 529 13.84 2.12 40.11
C ALA A 529 12.72 3.11 39.71
N ILE A 530 13.10 4.32 39.29
CA ILE A 530 12.17 5.34 38.75
C ILE A 530 12.55 5.76 37.34
N GLY A 531 11.57 6.11 36.52
CA GLY A 531 11.77 6.78 35.23
C GLY A 531 11.48 8.29 35.35
N LEU A 532 12.23 9.12 34.61
CA LEU A 532 12.27 10.58 34.76
C LEU A 532 11.00 11.39 34.35
N HIS A 533 9.90 10.74 33.94
CA HIS A 533 8.75 11.43 33.34
C HIS A 533 7.41 11.26 34.07
N GLN A 534 7.39 10.93 35.36
CA GLN A 534 6.13 10.90 36.11
C GLN A 534 5.61 12.32 36.43
N ASN A 535 4.29 12.49 36.42
CA ASN A 535 3.61 13.75 36.73
C ASN A 535 4.04 14.27 38.11
N LYS A 536 4.20 15.59 38.23
CA LYS A 536 4.80 16.32 39.39
C LYS A 536 4.24 15.89 40.76
N ASP A 537 3.02 15.37 40.81
CA ASP A 537 2.30 15.13 42.07
C ASP A 537 2.43 13.69 42.62
N LYS A 538 3.26 12.82 42.03
CA LYS A 538 3.34 11.39 42.40
C LYS A 538 4.69 10.90 42.90
N TYR A 539 5.62 11.79 43.22
CA TYR A 539 6.96 11.41 43.66
C TYR A 539 7.07 10.98 45.13
N GLY A 540 6.00 10.97 45.93
CA GLY A 540 6.07 10.50 47.32
C GLY A 540 6.63 9.07 47.49
N CYS A 541 7.41 8.86 48.54
CA CYS A 541 7.78 7.52 48.97
C CYS A 541 6.58 6.80 49.53
N ARG A 542 6.12 5.76 48.82
CA ARG A 542 4.98 4.94 49.26
C ARG A 542 5.22 4.31 50.62
N ASN A 543 6.47 3.98 50.95
CA ASN A 543 6.80 3.45 52.26
C ASN A 543 6.68 4.54 53.34
N CYS A 544 7.16 5.77 53.09
CA CYS A 544 6.92 6.90 53.99
C CYS A 544 5.43 7.25 54.13
N ASP A 545 4.66 7.24 53.04
CA ASP A 545 3.21 7.43 53.09
C ASP A 545 2.53 6.32 53.90
N LYS A 546 2.99 5.07 53.75
CA LYS A 546 2.51 3.93 54.52
C LYS A 546 2.82 4.12 56.00
N LEU A 547 4.06 4.46 56.36
CA LEU A 547 4.49 4.73 57.73
C LEU A 547 3.73 5.90 58.34
N LYS A 548 3.56 7.01 57.62
CA LYS A 548 2.76 8.16 58.05
C LYS A 548 1.30 7.76 58.31
N LYS A 549 0.69 6.96 57.43
CA LYS A 549 -0.68 6.46 57.63
C LYS A 549 -0.80 5.47 58.79
N ILE A 550 0.24 4.67 59.05
CA ILE A 550 0.32 3.81 60.23
C ILE A 550 0.34 4.66 61.49
N GLU A 551 1.16 5.72 61.54
CA GLU A 551 1.23 6.63 62.70
C GLU A 551 -0.08 7.41 62.88
N GLU A 552 -0.66 7.97 61.81
CA GLU A 552 -1.99 8.60 61.88
C GLU A 552 -3.06 7.63 62.39
N LEU A 553 -3.01 6.36 61.95
CA LEU A 553 -3.92 5.34 62.41
C LEU A 553 -3.70 5.05 63.90
N LYS A 554 -2.45 4.85 64.34
CA LYS A 554 -2.10 4.67 65.77
C LYS A 554 -2.66 5.81 66.61
N THR A 555 -2.44 7.07 66.23
CA THR A 555 -2.98 8.22 66.96
C THR A 555 -4.51 8.22 66.97
N SER A 556 -5.16 7.91 65.84
CA SER A 556 -6.62 7.94 65.74
C SER A 556 -7.33 6.86 66.56
N ILE A 557 -6.64 5.77 66.91
CA ILE A 557 -7.20 4.66 67.66
C ILE A 557 -6.93 4.73 69.17
N ILE A 558 -5.98 5.57 69.63
CA ILE A 558 -5.64 5.77 71.06
C ILE A 558 -6.88 6.09 71.91
N PRO A 559 -7.79 7.02 71.53
CA PRO A 559 -8.95 7.37 72.36
C PRO A 559 -9.93 6.22 72.62
N TYR A 560 -9.72 5.08 71.97
CA TYR A 560 -10.60 3.93 71.99
C TYR A 560 -9.98 2.69 72.62
N ASP A 561 -8.76 2.79 73.18
CA ASP A 561 -8.02 1.69 73.80
C ASP A 561 -7.80 0.51 72.84
N LEU A 562 -7.27 0.84 71.67
CA LEU A 562 -7.03 -0.08 70.57
C LEU A 562 -5.56 -0.11 70.18
N SER A 563 -5.09 -1.27 69.76
CA SER A 563 -3.78 -1.47 69.14
C SER A 563 -3.90 -2.33 67.88
N PHE A 564 -2.89 -2.30 67.00
CA PHE A 564 -2.78 -3.21 65.85
C PHE A 564 -1.30 -3.47 65.58
N ASP A 565 -0.96 -4.58 64.92
CA ASP A 565 0.40 -4.80 64.43
C ASP A 565 0.61 -3.95 63.16
N PRO A 566 1.60 -3.03 63.13
CA PRO A 566 1.92 -2.26 61.93
C PRO A 566 2.17 -3.10 60.68
N LYS A 567 2.58 -4.37 60.82
CA LYS A 567 2.78 -5.30 59.71
C LYS A 567 1.47 -5.66 59.00
N ASP A 568 0.35 -5.63 59.71
CA ASP A 568 -0.97 -5.94 59.16
C ASP A 568 -1.55 -4.79 58.32
N TYR A 569 -0.94 -3.61 58.37
CA TYR A 569 -1.33 -2.50 57.50
C TYR A 569 -0.82 -2.75 56.08
N ILE A 570 -1.70 -3.19 55.18
CA ILE A 570 -1.37 -3.40 53.77
C ILE A 570 -1.73 -2.15 52.94
N ARG A 571 -3.00 -1.69 53.00
CA ARG A 571 -3.52 -0.47 52.34
C ARG A 571 -4.72 0.12 53.09
N ALA A 572 -5.03 1.40 52.85
CA ALA A 572 -6.12 2.13 53.52
C ALA A 572 -7.53 1.50 53.41
N ARG A 573 -7.78 0.68 52.37
CA ARG A 573 -9.07 0.01 52.12
C ARG A 573 -9.08 -1.47 52.50
N GLU A 574 -7.94 -2.05 52.84
CA GLU A 574 -7.86 -3.44 53.28
C GLU A 574 -8.15 -3.53 54.78
N LYS A 575 -8.72 -4.65 55.21
CA LYS A 575 -9.09 -4.85 56.61
C LYS A 575 -7.82 -5.10 57.43
N VAL A 576 -7.63 -4.32 58.49
CA VAL A 576 -6.59 -4.51 59.50
C VAL A 576 -7.25 -5.04 60.76
N THR A 577 -6.60 -5.98 61.45
CA THR A 577 -7.09 -6.53 62.70
C THR A 577 -6.63 -5.63 63.86
N PHE A 578 -7.55 -5.21 64.70
CA PHE A 578 -7.29 -4.37 65.88
C PHE A 578 -7.60 -5.13 67.16
N ASN A 579 -6.81 -4.90 68.21
CA ASN A 579 -6.92 -5.49 69.54
C ASN A 579 -7.42 -4.44 70.53
N CYS A 580 -8.55 -4.70 71.18
CA CYS A 580 -9.11 -3.84 72.23
C CYS A 580 -8.62 -4.27 73.62
N SER A 581 -8.06 -3.33 74.38
CA SER A 581 -7.51 -3.59 75.73
C SER A 581 -8.50 -3.40 76.88
N LYS A 582 -9.75 -2.99 76.61
CA LYS A 582 -10.79 -2.85 77.66
C LYS A 582 -11.18 -4.21 78.24
N LEU A 583 -11.08 -4.33 79.57
CA LEU A 583 -11.48 -5.50 80.35
C LEU A 583 -12.95 -5.87 80.07
N GLY A 584 -13.20 -7.12 79.65
CA GLY A 584 -14.55 -7.67 79.43
C GLY A 584 -15.09 -7.67 77.99
N CYS A 585 -14.26 -7.49 76.97
CA CYS A 585 -14.67 -7.64 75.56
C CYS A 585 -14.83 -9.13 75.17
N PRO A 586 -16.03 -9.63 74.80
CA PRO A 586 -16.32 -11.07 74.71
C PRO A 586 -15.60 -11.87 73.60
N HIS A 587 -14.85 -11.22 72.71
CA HIS A 587 -14.19 -11.85 71.55
C HIS A 587 -12.66 -11.72 71.55
N ASN A 588 -12.01 -11.79 72.72
CA ASN A 588 -10.56 -11.58 72.84
C ASN A 588 -10.07 -10.28 72.16
N GLY A 589 -10.94 -9.28 72.02
CA GLY A 589 -10.56 -7.95 71.54
C GLY A 589 -10.31 -7.79 70.04
N TYR A 590 -10.46 -8.79 69.17
CA TYR A 590 -10.11 -8.67 67.74
C TYR A 590 -11.29 -8.18 66.87
N TYR A 591 -11.07 -7.13 66.06
CA TYR A 591 -12.01 -6.79 64.98
C TYR A 591 -11.28 -6.27 63.73
N ALA A 592 -11.80 -6.64 62.56
CA ALA A 592 -11.18 -6.32 61.27
C ALA A 592 -11.93 -5.17 60.58
N SER A 593 -11.29 -3.99 60.49
CA SER A 593 -11.86 -2.83 59.80
C SER A 593 -10.83 -2.19 58.87
N SER A 594 -11.28 -1.50 57.83
CA SER A 594 -10.35 -0.70 57.04
C SER A 594 -10.05 0.63 57.76
N PRO A 595 -8.82 1.14 57.68
CA PRO A 595 -8.45 2.46 58.21
C PRO A 595 -9.40 3.59 57.75
N ASP A 596 -9.85 3.56 56.49
CA ASP A 596 -10.81 4.54 55.97
C ASP A 596 -12.20 4.42 56.65
N ASN A 597 -12.65 3.20 56.94
CA ASN A 597 -13.91 2.98 57.65
C ASN A 597 -13.82 3.42 59.11
N MET A 598 -12.66 3.26 59.76
CA MET A 598 -12.44 3.78 61.11
C MET A 598 -12.53 5.31 61.16
N LYS A 599 -11.84 6.00 60.25
CA LYS A 599 -11.87 7.47 60.17
C LYS A 599 -13.30 7.99 59.94
N ARG A 600 -14.11 7.29 59.13
CA ARG A 600 -15.47 7.72 58.76
C ARG A 600 -16.56 7.35 59.76
N LYS A 601 -16.50 6.16 60.37
CA LYS A 601 -17.60 5.59 61.16
C LYS A 601 -17.29 5.48 62.65
N GLY A 602 -16.06 5.80 63.06
CA GLY A 602 -15.51 5.49 64.37
C GLY A 602 -15.23 3.99 64.54
N PRO A 603 -14.47 3.58 65.56
CA PRO A 603 -14.28 2.18 65.88
C PRO A 603 -15.54 1.65 66.53
N ALA A 604 -16.30 0.86 65.79
CA ALA A 604 -17.34 0.03 66.34
C ALA A 604 -16.79 -1.40 66.46
N CYS A 605 -16.26 -1.76 67.62
CA CYS A 605 -16.46 -3.13 68.08
C CYS A 605 -17.98 -3.31 68.13
N GLY A 606 -18.53 -4.30 67.40
CA GLY A 606 -19.98 -4.48 67.27
C GLY A 606 -20.71 -4.53 68.62
N ILE A 607 -20.00 -4.92 69.69
CA ILE A 607 -20.51 -5.04 71.06
C ILE A 607 -20.33 -3.74 71.86
N CYS A 608 -19.23 -2.99 71.70
CA CYS A 608 -19.10 -1.65 72.33
C CYS A 608 -20.11 -0.65 71.74
N ARG A 609 -20.56 -0.87 70.51
CA ARG A 609 -21.63 -0.09 69.87
C ARG A 609 -23.01 -0.41 70.43
N SER A 610 -23.24 -1.63 70.94
CA SER A 610 -24.53 -2.09 71.46
C SER A 610 -24.71 -1.86 72.97
N LYS A 611 -23.67 -1.40 73.69
CA LYS A 611 -23.72 -1.04 75.12
C LYS A 611 -23.79 0.48 75.37
N LYS A 612 -24.07 1.27 74.32
CA LYS A 612 -24.33 2.72 74.41
C LYS A 612 -25.81 3.01 74.30
#